data_AF-A0A382I893-F1
#
_entry.id   AF-A0A382I893-F1
#
_cell.length_a   1.000
_cell.length_b   1.000
_cell.length_c   1.000
_cell.angle_alpha   90.00
_cell.angle_beta   90.00
_cell.angle_gamma   90.00
#
_symmetry.space_group_name_H-M   'P 1'
#
loop_
_entity.id
_entity.type
_entity.pdbx_description
1 polymer ?
#
loop_
_entity_poly.entity_id
_entity_poly.type
_entity_poly.pdbx_seq_one_letter_code
_entity_poly.pdbx_strand_id
1 'polypeptide(L)'
;MENWIGIGIWVIVGCFVGLLTRKLVRRPEETSGHLPILLVLSSFGAAIGGMLGVGIFEFQDPIALSPGGMGGAIAFSFLISFIYRWGIRGLL
;
A
#
# COMPACT_ATOMS: atom_id res chain seq x y z
N MET A 1 -15.54 -14.14 -7.80
CA MET A 1 -15.33 -12.94 -8.64
C MET A 1 -15.12 -11.69 -7.78
N GLU A 2 -15.96 -11.47 -6.77
CA GLU A 2 -15.88 -10.30 -5.87
C GLU A 2 -14.52 -10.08 -5.20
N ASN A 3 -13.91 -11.13 -4.64
CA ASN A 3 -12.60 -11.01 -3.99
C ASN A 3 -11.46 -10.63 -4.96
N TRP A 4 -11.53 -11.07 -6.21
CA TRP A 4 -10.56 -10.66 -7.24
C TRP A 4 -10.69 -9.17 -7.58
N ILE A 5 -11.92 -8.65 -7.58
CA ILE A 5 -12.17 -7.21 -7.74
C ILE A 5 -11.63 -6.45 -6.52
N GLY A 6 -11.85 -6.95 -5.31
CA GLY A 6 -11.31 -6.35 -4.08
C GLY A 6 -9.78 -6.28 -4.07
N ILE A 7 -9.09 -7.33 -4.50
CA ILE A 7 -7.62 -7.32 -4.66
C ILE A 7 -7.19 -6.28 -5.70
N GLY A 8 -7.89 -6.18 -6.83
CA GLY A 8 -7.65 -5.13 -7.82
C GLY A 8 -7.81 -3.72 -7.24
N ILE A 9 -8.81 -3.52 -6.39
CA ILE A 9 -9.03 -2.26 -5.67
C ILE A 9 -7.88 -1.99 -4.69
N TRP A 10 -7.40 -2.98 -3.95
CA TRP A 10 -6.25 -2.81 -3.05
C TRP A 10 -5.00 -2.34 -3.79
N VAL A 11 -4.73 -2.86 -4.99
CA VAL A 11 -3.61 -2.39 -5.82
C VAL A 11 -3.78 -0.92 -6.20
N ILE A 12 -4.97 -0.53 -6.65
CA ILE A 12 -5.26 0.87 -7.02
C ILE A 12 -5.13 1.80 -5.79
N VAL A 13 -5.67 1.38 -4.65
CA VAL A 13 -5.53 2.09 -3.37
C VAL A 13 -4.07 2.21 -2.99
N GLY A 14 -3.28 1.15 -3.15
CA GLY A 14 -1.85 1.18 -2.86
C GLY A 14 -1.11 2.20 -3.71
N CYS A 15 -1.34 2.22 -5.03
CA CYS A 15 -0.83 3.27 -5.91
C CYS A 15 -1.23 4.68 -5.44
N PHE A 16 -2.50 4.88 -5.08
CA PHE A 16 -3.00 6.17 -4.62
C PHE A 16 -2.32 6.61 -3.31
N VAL A 17 -2.18 5.70 -2.34
CA VAL A 17 -1.49 5.93 -1.08
C VAL A 17 0.00 6.20 -1.30
N GLY A 18 0.65 5.49 -2.22
CA GLY A 18 2.03 5.75 -2.64
C GLY A 18 2.21 7.17 -3.17
N LEU A 19 1.31 7.63 -4.06
CA LEU A 19 1.31 9.01 -4.57
C LEU A 19 1.02 10.05 -3.48
N LEU A 20 0.10 9.76 -2.57
CA LEU A 20 -0.22 10.63 -1.45
C LEU A 20 1.00 10.78 -0.52
N THR A 21 1.64 9.67 -0.18
CA THR A 21 2.89 9.66 0.60
C THR A 21 4.00 10.38 -0.15
N ARG A 22 4.00 10.27 -1.49
CA ARG A 22 4.91 11.01 -2.36
C ARG A 22 4.79 12.53 -2.17
N LYS A 23 3.54 13.00 -2.09
CA LYS A 23 3.21 14.41 -1.91
C LYS A 23 3.50 14.89 -0.49
N LEU A 24 3.17 14.10 0.52
CA LEU A 24 3.34 14.47 1.94
C LEU A 24 4.83 14.54 2.34
N VAL A 25 5.65 13.60 1.87
CA VAL A 25 7.07 13.50 2.26
C VAL A 25 7.98 14.00 1.13
N ARG A 26 7.71 15.18 0.56
CA ARG A 26 8.39 15.64 -0.66
C ARG A 26 9.93 15.68 -0.50
N ARG A 27 10.65 15.11 -1.47
CA ARG A 27 12.13 15.09 -1.51
C ARG A 27 12.60 15.70 -2.84
N PRO A 28 13.28 16.86 -2.84
CA PRO A 28 13.72 17.53 -4.07
C PRO A 28 14.93 16.83 -4.73
N GLU A 29 15.66 16.00 -3.99
CA GLU A 29 16.81 15.21 -4.46
C GLU A 29 16.41 13.87 -5.12
N GLU A 30 15.12 13.63 -5.34
CA GLU A 30 14.61 12.36 -5.86
C GLU A 30 15.12 12.10 -7.29
N THR A 31 16.02 11.12 -7.43
CA THR A 31 16.52 10.65 -8.72
C THR A 31 15.38 10.14 -9.62
N SER A 32 15.52 10.34 -10.93
CA SER A 32 14.55 9.82 -11.89
C SER A 32 14.51 8.29 -11.81
N GLY A 33 13.33 7.70 -11.52
CA GLY A 33 13.13 6.25 -11.44
C GLY A 33 12.55 5.73 -10.12
N HIS A 34 12.53 6.52 -9.05
CA HIS A 34 11.96 6.08 -7.75
C HIS A 34 10.44 6.00 -7.73
N LEU A 35 9.75 6.73 -8.62
CA LEU A 35 8.29 6.75 -8.66
C LEU A 35 7.71 5.35 -8.97
N PRO A 36 8.08 4.66 -10.05
CA PRO A 36 7.60 3.29 -10.30
C PRO A 36 7.85 2.33 -9.13
N ILE A 37 9.03 2.42 -8.49
CA ILE A 37 9.38 1.55 -7.35
C ILE A 37 8.45 1.83 -6.17
N LEU A 38 8.22 3.11 -5.84
CA LEU A 38 7.29 3.50 -4.79
C LEU A 38 5.87 2.97 -5.07
N LEU A 39 5.39 3.05 -6.30
CA LEU A 39 4.05 2.56 -6.67
C LEU A 39 3.95 1.03 -6.56
N VAL A 40 4.97 0.30 -6.99
CA VAL A 40 5.01 -1.16 -6.87
C VAL A 40 5.04 -1.58 -5.39
N LEU A 41 5.91 -0.98 -4.59
CA LEU A 41 6.03 -1.29 -3.16
C LEU A 41 4.77 -0.95 -2.38
N SER A 42 4.18 0.22 -2.64
CA SER A 42 2.94 0.64 -1.99
C SER A 42 1.74 -0.24 -2.35
N SER A 43 1.65 -0.70 -3.61
CA SER A 43 0.65 -1.66 -4.07
C SER A 43 0.85 -3.04 -3.45
N PHE A 44 2.09 -3.49 -3.36
CA PHE A 44 2.42 -4.76 -2.72
C PHE A 44 2.11 -4.73 -1.20
N GLY A 45 2.46 -3.62 -0.54
CA GLY A 45 2.07 -3.37 0.85
C GLY A 45 0.56 -3.40 1.04
N ALA A 46 -0.20 -2.79 0.12
CA ALA A 46 -1.67 -2.84 0.17
C ALA A 46 -2.21 -4.27 0.05
N ALA A 47 -1.65 -5.09 -0.83
CA ALA A 47 -2.07 -6.48 -0.98
C ALA A 47 -1.79 -7.31 0.29
N ILE A 48 -0.59 -7.17 0.87
CA ILE A 48 -0.23 -7.85 2.12
C ILE A 48 -1.15 -7.41 3.26
N GLY A 49 -1.29 -6.09 3.43
CA GLY A 49 -2.14 -5.51 4.47
C GLY A 49 -3.59 -5.93 4.32
N GLY A 50 -4.10 -5.97 3.09
CA GLY A 50 -5.46 -6.41 2.80
C GLY A 50 -5.68 -7.86 3.19
N MET A 51 -4.77 -8.76 2.80
CA MET A 51 -4.87 -10.17 3.17
C MET A 51 -4.77 -10.38 4.68
N LEU A 52 -3.87 -9.66 5.37
CA LEU A 52 -3.76 -9.71 6.83
C LEU A 52 -5.00 -9.15 7.52
N GLY A 53 -5.54 -8.04 7.03
CA GLY A 53 -6.74 -7.41 7.54
C GLY A 53 -7.94 -8.36 7.51
N VAL A 54 -8.21 -8.94 6.34
CA VAL A 54 -9.27 -9.97 6.19
C VAL A 54 -9.01 -11.16 7.11
N GLY A 55 -7.77 -11.63 7.18
CA GLY A 55 -7.41 -12.78 8.02
C GLY A 55 -7.60 -12.54 9.52
N ILE A 56 -7.49 -11.31 9.99
CA ILE A 56 -7.64 -10.95 11.41
C ILE A 56 -9.09 -10.65 11.78
N PHE A 57 -9.81 -9.90 10.94
CA PHE A 57 -11.12 -9.36 11.31
C PHE A 57 -12.30 -10.09 10.66
N GLU A 58 -12.11 -10.74 9.51
CA GLU A 58 -13.16 -11.39 8.72
C GLU A 58 -12.82 -12.85 8.38
N PHE A 59 -12.16 -13.56 9.31
CA PHE A 59 -11.67 -14.93 9.08
C PHE A 59 -12.77 -15.94 8.70
N GLN A 60 -13.98 -15.80 9.26
CA GLN A 60 -15.08 -16.74 9.02
C GLN A 60 -15.80 -16.52 7.68
N ASP A 61 -15.82 -15.29 7.19
CA ASP A 61 -16.41 -14.92 5.89
C ASP A 61 -15.47 -13.95 5.16
N PRO A 62 -14.46 -14.48 4.43
CA PRO A 62 -13.38 -13.69 3.89
C PRO A 62 -13.83 -12.86 2.68
N ILE A 63 -14.16 -11.59 2.96
CA ILE A 63 -14.54 -10.60 1.96
C ILE A 63 -13.41 -9.59 1.81
N ALA A 64 -12.87 -9.45 0.60
CA ALA A 64 -11.75 -8.54 0.33
C ALA A 64 -12.10 -7.06 0.53
N LEU A 65 -13.36 -6.67 0.28
CA LEU A 65 -13.85 -5.30 0.47
C LEU A 65 -14.35 -5.03 1.89
N SER A 66 -14.08 -5.93 2.83
CA SER A 66 -14.41 -5.74 4.24
C SER A 66 -13.66 -4.55 4.84
N PRO A 67 -14.17 -3.97 5.95
CA PRO A 67 -13.48 -2.93 6.69
C PRO A 67 -12.07 -3.33 7.13
N GLY A 68 -11.87 -4.58 7.60
CA GLY A 68 -10.57 -5.10 7.97
C GLY A 68 -9.61 -5.19 6.80
N GLY A 69 -10.05 -5.75 5.67
CA GLY A 69 -9.27 -5.80 4.43
C GLY A 69 -8.87 -4.41 3.91
N MET A 70 -9.81 -3.48 3.82
CA MET A 70 -9.52 -2.13 3.35
C MET A 70 -8.62 -1.34 4.33
N GLY A 71 -8.88 -1.45 5.63
CA GLY A 71 -8.08 -0.82 6.67
C GLY A 71 -6.64 -1.34 6.67
N GLY A 72 -6.47 -2.66 6.58
CA GLY A 72 -5.17 -3.30 6.48
C GLY A 72 -4.40 -2.86 5.22
N ALA A 73 -5.08 -2.84 4.06
CA ALA A 73 -4.48 -2.42 2.80
C ALA A 73 -3.95 -0.97 2.86
N ILE A 74 -4.76 -0.04 3.37
CA ILE A 74 -4.34 1.37 3.51
C ILE A 74 -3.16 1.49 4.49
N ALA A 75 -3.27 0.86 5.67
CA ALA A 75 -2.27 0.96 6.72
C ALA A 75 -0.90 0.44 6.27
N PHE A 76 -0.85 -0.77 5.69
CA PHE A 76 0.42 -1.34 5.21
C PHE A 76 0.95 -0.62 3.98
N SER A 77 0.09 -0.16 3.07
CA SER A 77 0.54 0.64 1.94
C SER A 77 1.23 1.93 2.42
N PHE A 78 0.66 2.60 3.41
CA PHE A 78 1.24 3.79 4.00
C PHE A 78 2.56 3.47 4.72
N LEU A 79 2.59 2.40 5.51
CA LEU A 79 3.79 1.95 6.22
C LEU A 79 4.95 1.65 5.25
N ILE A 80 4.71 0.86 4.21
CA ILE A 80 5.73 0.49 3.23
C ILE A 80 6.20 1.70 2.43
N SER A 81 5.27 2.55 2.00
CA SER A 81 5.61 3.81 1.31
C SER A 81 6.46 4.72 2.19
N PHE A 82 6.12 4.82 3.48
CA PHE A 82 6.84 5.62 4.45
C PHE A 82 8.25 5.07 4.70
N ILE A 83 8.37 3.77 4.96
CA ILE A 83 9.66 3.08 5.16
C ILE A 83 10.56 3.27 3.94
N TYR A 84 10.04 3.06 2.72
CA TYR A 84 10.83 3.25 1.51
C TYR A 84 11.38 4.68 1.39
N ARG A 85 10.53 5.69 1.63
CA ARG A 85 10.95 7.10 1.54
C ARG A 85 11.87 7.53 2.67
N TRP A 86 11.77 6.93 3.85
CA TRP A 86 12.74 7.12 4.93
C TRP A 86 14.05 6.36 4.67
N GLY A 87 14.00 5.15 4.10
CA GLY A 87 15.18 4.34 3.80
C GLY A 87 16.11 5.00 2.79
N ILE A 88 15.56 5.71 1.81
CA ILE A 88 16.36 6.52 0.87
C ILE A 88 17.22 7.56 1.61
N ARG A 89 16.80 8.05 2.78
CA ARG A 89 17.56 9.02 3.59
C ARG A 89 18.90 8.47 4.10
N GLY A 90 19.01 7.17 4.31
CA GLY A 90 20.23 6.54 4.84
C GLY A 90 21.24 6.12 3.76
N LEU A 91 20.84 6.20 2.48
CA LEU A 91 21.65 5.81 1.33
C LEU A 91 22.21 7.00 0.55
N LEU A 92 21.74 8.23 0.86
CA LEU A 92 22.31 9.51 0.43
C LEU A 92 23.24 10.05 1.52
#